data_AF-A0A8J5SYP3-F1
#
_entry.id   AF-A0A8J5SYP3-F1
#
_cell.length_a   1.000
_cell.length_b   1.000
_cell.length_c   1.000
_cell.angle_alpha   90.00
_cell.angle_beta   90.00
_cell.angle_gamma   90.00
#
_symmetry.space_group_name_H-M   'P 1'
#
loop_
_entity.id
_entity.type
_entity.pdbx_description
1 polymer ?
#
loop_
_entity_poly.entity_id
_entity_poly.type
_entity_poly.pdbx_seq_one_letter_code
_entity_poly.pdbx_strand_id
1 'polypeptide(L)'
;MHACMRAPTAAETSIIPVVAGETTLLRIINAAMNAELFVSLAGHKMTVVAADAMYTKPFETTVVLVGPGQTTDVLVTANARTKHFSVLTPAARAASRAPPRGDLRRPSP
;
A
#
# COMPACT_ATOMS: atom_id res chain seq x y z
N MET A 1 29.82 17.74 6.59
CA MET A 1 30.16 16.72 5.58
C MET A 1 29.15 15.59 5.70
N HIS A 2 28.51 15.28 4.57
CA HIS A 2 27.24 14.55 4.47
C HIS A 2 27.38 13.07 4.87
N ALA A 3 26.53 12.61 5.79
CA ALA A 3 26.32 11.18 6.02
C ALA A 3 25.48 10.63 4.86
N CYS A 4 26.10 9.73 4.09
CA CYS A 4 25.46 8.97 3.04
C CYS A 4 24.43 8.01 3.67
N MET A 5 23.15 8.37 3.66
CA MET A 5 22.07 7.41 3.87
C MET A 5 22.02 6.51 2.64
N ARG A 6 22.66 5.35 2.78
CA ARG A 6 22.58 4.26 1.81
C ARG A 6 21.16 3.67 1.89
N ALA A 7 20.30 4.09 0.97
CA ALA A 7 19.00 3.46 0.77
C ALA A 7 19.21 1.96 0.43
N PRO A 8 18.36 1.06 0.94
CA PRO A 8 18.45 -0.35 0.61
C PRO A 8 18.28 -0.54 -0.90
N THR A 9 19.15 -1.36 -1.49
CA THR A 9 19.22 -1.65 -2.92
C THR A 9 17.93 -2.30 -3.40
N ALA A 10 17.15 -1.54 -4.18
CA ALA A 10 15.91 -1.95 -4.83
C ALA A 10 16.21 -2.91 -5.99
N ALA A 11 16.10 -4.21 -5.74
CA ALA A 11 15.81 -5.13 -6.83
C ALA A 11 14.32 -4.94 -7.19
N GLU A 12 14.09 -4.03 -8.15
CA GLU A 12 12.85 -3.81 -8.90
C GLU A 12 11.65 -3.20 -8.13
N THR A 13 11.79 -1.98 -7.62
CA THR A 13 10.62 -1.15 -7.29
C THR A 13 10.11 -0.45 -8.54
N SER A 14 8.93 -0.81 -9.01
CA SER A 14 8.28 -0.17 -10.17
C SER A 14 7.94 1.29 -9.87
N ILE A 15 8.50 2.20 -10.68
CA ILE A 15 8.21 3.63 -10.61
C ILE A 15 7.15 3.95 -11.65
N ILE A 16 6.02 4.49 -11.19
CA ILE A 16 4.93 4.94 -12.08
C ILE A 16 4.98 6.47 -12.10
N PRO A 17 5.29 7.10 -13.24
CA PRO A 17 5.26 8.56 -13.36
C PRO A 17 3.81 9.04 -13.27
N VAL A 18 3.56 10.06 -12.46
CA VAL A 18 2.26 10.72 -12.32
C VAL A 18 2.45 12.23 -12.37
N VAL A 19 1.47 12.94 -12.93
CA VAL A 19 1.46 14.41 -12.93
C VAL A 19 0.86 14.89 -11.62
N ALA A 20 1.56 15.81 -10.94
CA ALA A 20 1.09 16.36 -9.68
C ALA A 20 -0.23 17.14 -9.89
N GLY A 21 -1.23 16.87 -9.04
CA GLY A 21 -2.55 17.49 -9.11
C GLY A 21 -3.53 16.83 -10.08
N GLU A 22 -3.09 15.89 -10.91
CA GLU A 22 -3.99 15.12 -11.77
C GLU A 22 -4.54 13.88 -11.08
N THR A 23 -5.72 13.45 -11.52
CA THR A 23 -6.35 12.21 -11.07
C THR A 23 -6.02 11.11 -12.07
N THR A 24 -5.30 10.09 -11.61
CA THR A 24 -4.93 8.92 -12.41
C THR A 24 -5.78 7.72 -12.02
N LEU A 25 -6.18 6.90 -13.00
CA LEU A 25 -6.83 5.62 -12.77
C LEU A 25 -5.78 4.52 -12.62
N LEU A 26 -5.79 3.85 -11.48
CA LEU A 26 -4.92 2.74 -11.14
C LEU A 26 -5.75 1.45 -11.08
N ARG A 27 -5.37 0.46 -11.88
CA ARG A 27 -5.92 -0.89 -11.83
C ARG A 27 -5.02 -1.78 -10.99
N ILE A 28 -5.54 -2.23 -9.85
CA ILE A 28 -4.84 -3.12 -8.94
C ILE A 28 -5.30 -4.54 -9.22
N ILE A 29 -4.36 -5.44 -9.49
CA ILE A 29 -4.62 -6.85 -9.78
C ILE A 29 -3.82 -7.68 -8.77
N ASN A 30 -4.50 -8.51 -7.99
CA ASN A 30 -3.82 -9.45 -7.11
C ASN A 30 -3.53 -10.76 -7.87
N ALA A 31 -2.28 -10.91 -8.29
CA ALA A 31 -1.76 -12.13 -8.92
C ALA A 31 -1.18 -13.16 -7.93
N ALA A 32 -1.34 -12.94 -6.61
CA ALA A 32 -0.90 -13.90 -5.60
C ALA A 32 -1.90 -15.06 -5.47
N MET A 33 -1.40 -16.28 -5.24
CA MET A 33 -2.22 -17.49 -5.21
C MET A 33 -3.09 -17.64 -3.95
N ASN A 34 -2.61 -17.17 -2.79
CA ASN A 34 -3.23 -17.48 -1.49
C ASN A 34 -3.09 -16.34 -0.47
N ALA A 35 -2.71 -15.14 -0.92
CA ALA A 35 -2.51 -13.99 -0.05
C ALA A 35 -3.46 -12.87 -0.43
N GLU A 36 -4.22 -12.41 0.56
CA GLU A 36 -4.90 -11.13 0.46
C GLU A 36 -3.87 -9.99 0.50
N LEU A 37 -4.11 -8.94 -0.28
CA LEU A 37 -3.24 -7.78 -0.33
C LEU A 37 -3.97 -6.55 0.17
N PHE A 38 -3.36 -5.87 1.13
CA PHE A 38 -3.74 -4.53 1.57
C PHE A 38 -2.90 -3.52 0.81
N VAL A 39 -3.55 -2.75 -0.04
CA VAL A 39 -2.93 -1.70 -0.83
C VAL A 39 -3.24 -0.35 -0.20
N SER A 40 -2.20 0.46 0.00
CA SER A 40 -2.32 1.80 0.58
C SER A 40 -1.33 2.77 -0.05
N LEU A 41 -1.76 4.03 -0.21
CA LEU A 41 -0.93 5.13 -0.67
C LEU A 41 -0.70 6.09 0.49
N ALA A 42 0.57 6.36 0.79
CA ALA A 42 0.91 7.24 1.90
C ALA A 42 0.45 8.68 1.63
N GLY A 43 -0.43 9.20 2.49
CA GLY A 43 -0.92 10.58 2.42
C GLY A 43 -1.94 10.84 1.30
N HIS A 44 -2.42 9.82 0.60
CA HIS A 44 -3.41 9.97 -0.47
C HIS A 44 -4.70 9.23 -0.13
N LYS A 45 -5.83 9.79 -0.55
CA LYS A 45 -7.10 9.08 -0.59
C LYS A 45 -7.27 8.40 -1.95
N MET A 46 -7.93 7.26 -1.92
CA MET A 46 -8.23 6.42 -3.07
C MET A 46 -9.74 6.37 -3.24
N THR A 47 -10.24 6.59 -4.45
CA THR A 47 -11.67 6.43 -4.76
C THR A 47 -11.86 5.18 -5.57
N VAL A 48 -12.49 4.16 -4.99
CA VAL A 48 -12.78 2.90 -5.69
C VAL A 48 -13.96 3.13 -6.61
N VAL A 49 -13.80 2.81 -7.90
CA VAL A 49 -14.83 3.02 -8.93
C VAL A 49 -15.32 1.73 -9.58
N ALA A 50 -14.50 0.68 -9.56
CA ALA A 50 -14.90 -0.64 -10.05
C ALA A 50 -14.23 -1.75 -9.24
N ALA A 51 -14.91 -2.89 -9.16
CA ALA A 51 -14.41 -4.14 -8.62
C ALA A 51 -14.77 -5.26 -9.59
N ASP A 52 -13.81 -6.14 -9.90
CA ASP A 52 -14.00 -7.29 -10.80
C ASP A 52 -14.67 -6.94 -12.14
N ALA A 53 -14.16 -5.88 -12.79
CA ALA A 53 -14.69 -5.34 -14.05
C ALA A 53 -16.16 -4.84 -14.00
N MET A 54 -16.76 -4.72 -12.81
CA MET A 54 -18.06 -4.08 -12.62
C MET A 54 -17.91 -2.71 -11.97
N TYR A 55 -18.56 -1.71 -12.55
CA TYR A 55 -18.63 -0.38 -11.96
C TYR A 55 -19.46 -0.39 -10.69
N THR A 56 -18.89 0.15 -9.62
CA THR A 56 -19.53 0.27 -8.32
C THR A 56 -19.82 1.72 -8.01
N LYS A 57 -20.69 1.98 -7.03
CA LYS A 57 -20.86 3.34 -6.50
C LYS A 57 -19.51 3.84 -5.95
N PRO A 58 -18.99 4.99 -6.40
CA PRO A 58 -17.70 5.47 -5.94
C PRO A 58 -17.65 5.70 -4.44
N PHE A 59 -16.60 5.23 -3.78
CA PHE A 59 -16.36 5.46 -2.36
C PHE A 59 -14.89 5.76 -2.07
N GLU A 60 -14.64 6.67 -1.13
CA GLU A 60 -13.29 7.04 -0.71
C GLU A 60 -12.78 6.10 0.39
N THR A 61 -11.54 5.62 0.25
CA THR A 61 -10.83 4.85 1.27
C THR A 61 -9.34 5.19 1.26
N THR A 62 -8.64 4.88 2.35
CA THR A 62 -7.17 4.99 2.45
C THR A 62 -6.47 3.64 2.25
N VAL A 63 -7.22 2.54 2.36
CA VAL A 63 -6.72 1.18 2.19
C VAL A 63 -7.74 0.37 1.40
N VAL A 64 -7.27 -0.36 0.40
CA VAL A 64 -8.07 -1.32 -0.37
C VAL A 64 -7.59 -2.72 -0.05
N LEU A 65 -8.53 -3.63 0.22
CA LEU A 65 -8.25 -5.06 0.37
C LEU A 65 -8.59 -5.75 -0.95
N VAL A 66 -7.62 -6.45 -1.53
CA VAL A 66 -7.79 -7.20 -2.78
C VAL A 66 -7.52 -8.67 -2.51
N GLY A 67 -8.55 -9.50 -2.67
CA GLY A 67 -8.43 -10.95 -2.54
C GLY A 67 -7.64 -11.60 -3.69
N PRO A 68 -7.19 -12.85 -3.57
CA PRO A 68 -6.51 -13.58 -4.65
C PRO A 68 -7.33 -13.60 -5.94
N GLY A 69 -6.73 -13.21 -7.08
CA GLY A 69 -7.39 -13.19 -8.39
C GLY A 69 -8.41 -12.07 -8.61
N GLN A 70 -8.60 -11.19 -7.62
CA GLN A 70 -9.53 -10.06 -7.71
C GLN A 70 -8.88 -8.85 -8.35
N THR A 71 -9.72 -7.97 -8.89
CA THR A 71 -9.28 -6.70 -9.47
C THR A 71 -10.07 -5.52 -8.91
N THR A 72 -9.40 -4.38 -8.75
CA THR A 72 -10.05 -3.16 -8.27
C THR A 72 -9.49 -1.95 -9.00
N ASP A 73 -10.38 -1.12 -9.54
CA ASP A 73 -10.02 0.14 -10.19
C ASP A 73 -10.22 1.29 -9.21
N VAL A 74 -9.18 2.09 -9.09
CA VAL A 74 -9.07 3.16 -8.10
C VAL A 74 -8.61 4.44 -8.75
N LEU A 75 -9.32 5.53 -8.48
CA LEU A 75 -8.88 6.87 -8.84
C LEU A 75 -8.02 7.45 -7.70
N VAL A 76 -6.88 8.02 -8.06
CA VAL A 76 -5.94 8.64 -7.12
C VAL A 76 -5.54 10.02 -7.63
N THR A 77 -5.70 11.03 -6.78
CA THR A 77 -5.27 12.40 -7.07
C THR A 77 -3.89 12.63 -6.47
N ALA A 78 -2.86 12.88 -7.28
CA ALA A 78 -1.47 13.03 -6.84
C ALA A 78 -1.21 14.40 -6.18
N ASN A 79 -1.78 14.61 -4.98
CA ASN A 79 -1.71 15.88 -4.25
C ASN A 79 -0.72 15.87 -3.06
N ALA A 80 -0.26 14.70 -2.61
CA ALA A 80 0.64 14.62 -1.45
C ALA A 80 2.12 14.64 -1.87
N ARG A 81 2.98 15.15 -0.99
CA ARG A 81 4.44 15.16 -1.20
C ARG A 81 5.06 13.76 -1.13
N THR A 82 4.37 12.82 -0.51
CA THR A 82 4.85 11.46 -0.28
C THR A 82 4.70 10.61 -1.54
N LYS A 83 5.78 9.92 -1.94
CA LYS A 83 5.83 9.11 -3.16
C LYS A 83 5.85 7.60 -2.86
N HIS A 84 5.37 7.21 -1.68
CA HIS A 84 5.43 5.83 -1.21
C HIS A 84 4.11 5.12 -1.41
N PHE A 85 4.18 4.02 -2.17
CA PHE A 85 3.12 3.05 -2.34
C PHE A 85 3.46 1.81 -1.50
N SER A 86 2.51 1.33 -0.71
CA SER A 86 2.71 0.19 0.19
C SER A 86 1.69 -0.90 -0.09
N VAL A 87 2.21 -2.11 -0.34
CA VAL A 87 1.43 -3.34 -0.45
C VAL A 87 1.82 -4.24 0.70
N LEU A 88 0.84 -4.63 1.52
CA LEU A 88 1.06 -5.41 2.73
C LEU A 88 0.17 -6.65 2.71
N THR A 89 0.67 -7.77 3.21
CA THR A 89 -0.17 -8.94 3.52
C THR A 89 -0.84 -8.77 4.89
N PRO A 90 -1.92 -9.53 5.20
CA PRO A 90 -2.55 -9.51 6.52
C PRO A 90 -1.56 -9.69 7.67
N ALA A 91 -0.63 -10.65 7.55
CA ALA A 91 0.39 -10.92 8.55
C ALA A 91 1.33 -9.72 8.74
N ALA A 92 1.78 -9.10 7.65
CA ALA A 92 2.63 -7.91 7.71
C ALA A 92 1.91 -6.71 8.32
N ARG A 93 0.63 -6.51 7.97
CA ARG A 93 -0.21 -5.44 8.53
C ARG A 93 -0.50 -5.64 10.03
N ALA A 94 -0.69 -6.89 10.46
CA ALA A 94 -0.83 -7.21 11.88
C ALA A 94 0.46 -6.90 12.65
N ALA A 95 1.61 -7.27 12.09
CA ALA A 95 2.92 -6.97 12.68
C ALA A 95 3.19 -5.46 12.77
N SER A 96 2.82 -4.68 11.75
CA SER A 96 3.00 -3.21 11.76
C SER A 96 2.10 -2.49 12.78
N ARG A 97 1.05 -3.16 13.27
CA ARG A 97 0.16 -2.65 14.33
C ARG A 97 0.51 -3.17 15.72
N ALA A 98 1.34 -4.21 15.82
CA ALA A 98 1.75 -4.74 17.11
C ALA A 98 2.66 -3.73 17.82
N PRO A 99 2.46 -3.46 19.12
CA PRO A 99 3.42 -2.69 19.89
C PRO A 99 4.78 -3.40 19.84
N PRO A 100 5.91 -2.66 19.84
CA PRO A 100 7.22 -3.27 19.95
C PRO A 100 7.20 -4.18 21.17
N ARG A 101 7.56 -5.46 21.00
CA ARG A 101 7.68 -6.40 22.12
C ARG A 101 8.74 -5.83 23.07
N GLY A 102 8.28 -5.13 24.10
CA GLY A 102 9.14 -4.61 25.16
C GLY A 102 9.92 -5.77 25.76
N ASP A 103 11.21 -5.51 25.99
CA ASP A 103 12.16 -6.43 26.61
C ASP A 103 11.54 -7.17 27.79
N LEU A 104 11.18 -8.43 27.58
CA LEU A 104 11.01 -9.39 28.66
C LEU A 104 12.40 -9.75 29.17
N ARG A 105 12.97 -8.84 29.96
CA ARG A 105 14.11 -9.12 30.82
C ARG A 105 13.62 -10.16 31.83
N ARG A 106 13.84 -11.44 31.52
CA ARG A 106 13.54 -12.54 32.43
C ARG A 106 14.22 -12.22 33.77
N PRO A 107 13.53 -12.25 34.91
CA PRO A 107 14.22 -12.21 36.19
C PRO A 107 15.07 -13.48 36.28
N SER A 108 16.38 -13.28 36.45
CA SER A 108 17.32 -14.33 36.81
C SER A 108 16.95 -14.93 38.18
N PRO A 109 17.22 -16.22 38.40
CA PRO A 109 16.69 -17.00 39.53
C PRO A 109 17.18 -16.51 40.89
#